data_AF-A0A645IG68-F1
#
_entry.id   AF-A0A645IG68-F1
#
_cell.length_a   1.000
_cell.length_b   1.000
_cell.length_c   1.000
_cell.angle_alpha   90.00
_cell.angle_beta   90.00
_cell.angle_gamma   90.00
#
_symmetry.space_group_name_H-M   'P 1'
#
loop_
_entity.id
_entity.type
_entity.pdbx_description
1 polymer ?
#
loop_
_entity_poly.entity_id
_entity_poly.type
_entity_poly.pdbx_seq_one_letter_code
_entity_poly.pdbx_strand_id
1 'polypeptide(L)' 'MAIYTGNDSNYSERGQSLFNKRWKVGSDLNGMITRDRLYDRRASPSVYLLDKDKKVLLKDGDIETAEKIIEKNIN' A
#
# COMPACT_ATOMS: atom_id res chain seq x y z
N MET A 1 -1.07 -4.95 2.96
CA MET A 1 -2.25 -4.08 3.18
C MET A 1 -2.40 -3.23 1.93
N ALA A 2 -3.62 -3.03 1.45
CA ALA A 2 -3.92 -2.13 0.34
C ALA A 2 -4.74 -0.95 0.86
N ILE A 3 -4.32 0.28 0.53
CA ILE A 3 -5.02 1.51 0.91
C ILE A 3 -5.41 2.25 -0.36
N TYR A 4 -6.70 2.53 -0.52
CA TYR A 4 -7.23 3.37 -1.58
C TYR A 4 -7.26 4.83 -1.14
N THR A 5 -6.68 5.70 -1.95
CA THR A 5 -6.53 7.14 -1.66
C THR A 5 -7.30 8.02 -2.64
N GLY A 6 -8.26 7.44 -3.37
CA GLY A 6 -9.17 8.19 -4.24
C GLY A 6 -10.47 8.57 -3.52
N ASN A 7 -11.43 9.11 -4.26
CA ASN A 7 -12.64 9.72 -3.69
C ASN A 7 -13.87 8.77 -3.64
N ASP A 8 -13.73 7.51 -4.06
CA ASP A 8 -14.81 6.51 -3.93
C ASP A 8 -14.87 5.95 -2.49
N SER A 9 -15.83 6.45 -1.71
CA SER A 9 -16.06 6.01 -0.33
C SER A 9 -16.46 4.53 -0.22
N ASN A 10 -16.98 3.93 -1.28
CA ASN A 10 -17.42 2.53 -1.32
C ASN A 10 -16.32 1.58 -1.80
N TYR A 11 -15.12 2.09 -2.09
CA TYR A 11 -14.01 1.27 -2.58
C TYR A 11 -13.63 0.17 -1.59
N SER A 12 -13.65 0.44 -0.28
CA SER A 12 -13.27 -0.58 0.71
C SER A 12 -14.18 -1.81 0.68
N GLU A 13 -15.47 -1.64 0.43
CA GLU A 13 -16.44 -2.74 0.32
C GLU A 13 -16.22 -3.54 -0.98
N ARG A 14 -16.03 -2.83 -2.11
CA ARG A 14 -15.74 -3.44 -3.41
C ARG A 14 -14.37 -4.12 -3.46
N GLY A 15 -13.36 -3.49 -2.86
CA GLY A 15 -11.98 -3.96 -2.86
C GLY A 15 -11.81 -5.24 -2.05
N GLN A 16 -12.57 -5.43 -0.98
CA GLN A 16 -12.50 -6.65 -0.17
C GLN A 16 -12.77 -7.93 -0.96
N SER A 17 -13.61 -7.88 -2.01
CA SER A 17 -13.86 -9.04 -2.87
C SER A 17 -12.79 -9.26 -3.95
N LEU A 18 -12.00 -8.22 -4.28
CA LEU A 18 -10.95 -8.27 -5.31
C LEU A 18 -9.59 -8.74 -4.77
N PHE A 19 -9.32 -8.55 -3.48
CA PHE A 19 -8.06 -8.95 -2.86
C PHE A 19 -8.17 -10.31 -2.16
N ASN A 20 -7.00 -10.96 -1.98
CA ASN A 20 -6.92 -12.15 -1.16
C ASN A 20 -7.43 -11.88 0.25
N LYS A 21 -8.23 -12.80 0.83
CA LYS A 21 -8.84 -12.66 2.18
C LYS A 21 -7.85 -12.39 3.31
N ARG A 22 -6.55 -12.68 3.14
CA ARG A 22 -5.50 -12.38 4.13
C ARG A 22 -5.06 -10.91 4.10
N TRP A 23 -5.44 -10.15 3.08
CA TRP A 23 -5.06 -8.74 2.96
C TRP A 23 -6.01 -7.86 3.76
N LYS A 24 -5.43 -6.95 4.54
CA LYS A 24 -6.16 -5.79 5.05
C LYS A 24 -6.34 -4.80 3.91
N VAL A 25 -7.58 -4.47 3.58
CA VAL A 25 -7.96 -3.49 2.55
C VAL A 25 -8.68 -2.34 3.24
N GLY A 26 -8.34 -1.10 2.91
CA GLY A 26 -8.98 0.08 3.47
C GLY A 26 -8.95 1.28 2.53
N SER A 27 -9.62 2.36 2.94
CA SER A 27 -9.67 3.63 2.23
C SER A 27 -9.25 4.79 3.15
N ASP A 28 -8.55 5.77 2.62
CA ASP A 28 -8.23 7.03 3.30
C ASP A 28 -9.43 8.00 3.25
N LEU A 29 -10.43 7.76 4.08
CA LEU A 29 -11.71 8.48 4.05
C LEU A 29 -11.57 10.00 4.26
N ASN A 30 -10.56 10.42 5.01
CA ASN A 30 -10.31 11.84 5.32
C ASN A 30 -9.30 12.47 4.34
N GLY A 31 -8.81 11.70 3.35
CA GLY A 31 -7.83 12.16 2.38
C GLY A 31 -6.50 12.62 2.98
N MET A 32 -6.15 12.18 4.19
CA MET A 32 -4.98 12.68 4.94
C MET A 32 -3.67 12.39 4.21
N ILE A 33 -3.57 11.23 3.54
CA ILE A 33 -2.38 10.84 2.78
C ILE A 33 -2.08 11.88 1.69
N THR A 34 -3.13 12.40 1.07
CA THR A 34 -3.02 13.38 -0.02
C THR A 34 -2.85 14.79 0.52
N ARG A 35 -3.72 15.18 1.45
CA ARG A 35 -3.74 16.53 2.05
C ARG A 35 -2.43 16.85 2.76
N ASP A 36 -1.92 15.91 3.53
CA ASP A 36 -0.75 16.10 4.38
C ASP A 36 0.54 15.57 3.73
N ARG A 37 0.47 15.12 2.46
CA ARG A 37 1.60 14.60 1.66
C ARG A 37 2.41 13.53 2.40
N LEU A 38 1.73 12.65 3.14
CA LEU A 38 2.36 11.60 3.94
C LEU A 38 3.10 10.57 3.06
N TYR A 39 2.65 10.42 1.81
CA TYR A 39 3.26 9.59 0.79
C TYR A 39 3.33 10.34 -0.53
N ASP A 40 4.32 9.99 -1.35
CA ASP A 40 4.47 10.56 -2.68
C ASP A 40 3.48 9.87 -3.64
N ARG A 41 2.53 10.63 -4.21
CA ARG A 41 1.43 10.12 -5.04
C ARG A 41 1.67 10.39 -6.53
N ARG A 42 2.84 10.03 -7.06
CA ARG A 42 3.18 10.27 -8.48
C ARG A 42 2.56 9.26 -9.44
N ALA A 43 2.42 7.99 -9.06
CA ALA A 43 1.79 6.94 -9.85
C ALA A 43 0.91 6.03 -8.99
N SER A 44 -0.01 5.28 -9.59
CA SER A 44 -0.75 4.23 -8.90
C SER A 44 -0.84 3.00 -9.81
N PRO A 45 -0.60 1.78 -9.28
CA PRO A 45 -0.25 1.47 -7.89
C PRO A 45 1.20 1.86 -7.51
N SER A 46 1.44 2.10 -6.22
CA SER A 46 2.78 2.27 -5.63
C SER A 46 2.96 1.30 -4.45
N VAL A 47 4.12 0.67 -4.35
CA VAL A 47 4.42 -0.33 -3.31
C VAL A 47 5.40 0.23 -2.29
N TYR A 48 5.09 0.02 -1.01
CA TYR A 48 5.97 0.31 0.11
C TYR A 48 6.19 -0.99 0.90
N LEU A 49 7.46 -1.34 1.11
CA LEU A 49 7.85 -2.46 1.98
C LEU A 49 8.41 -1.89 3.28
N LEU A 50 7.86 -2.35 4.40
CA LEU A 50 8.25 -1.90 5.73
C LEU A 50 8.74 -3.09 6.56
N ASP A 51 9.68 -2.85 7.47
CA ASP A 51 10.04 -3.82 8.49
C ASP A 51 9.07 -3.82 9.68
N LYS A 52 9.36 -4.65 10.70
CA LYS A 52 8.54 -4.77 11.92
C LYS A 52 8.40 -3.46 12.69
N ASP A 53 9.41 -2.58 12.62
CA ASP A 53 9.48 -1.29 13.29
C ASP A 53 8.95 -0.14 12.40
N LYS A 54 8.31 -0.49 11.27
CA LYS A 54 7.76 0.43 10.26
C LYS A 54 8.82 1.25 9.52
N LYS A 55 10.10 0.86 9.58
CA LYS A 55 11.14 1.47 8.75
C LYS A 55 10.90 1.10 7.29
N VAL A 56 11.08 2.08 6.41
CA VAL A 56 10.89 1.90 4.97
C VAL A 56 12.10 1.17 4.38
N LEU A 57 11.86 -0.02 3.82
CA LEU A 57 12.83 -0.83 3.08
C LEU A 57 12.72 -0.60 1.57
N LEU A 58 11.50 -0.38 1.07
CA LEU A 58 11.20 0.02 -0.31
C LEU A 58 10.21 1.18 -0.28
N LYS A 59 10.52 2.25 -1.00
CA LYS A 59 9.68 3.44 -1.14
C LYS A 59 9.27 3.59 -2.60
N ASP A 60 7.96 3.66 -2.87
CA ASP A 60 7.41 3.94 -4.20
C ASP A 60 7.95 2.99 -5.28
N GLY A 61 8.05 1.70 -4.94
CA GLY A 61 8.56 0.66 -5.84
C GLY A 61 7.45 -0.13 -6.52
N ASP A 62 7.85 -1.11 -7.32
CA ASP A 62 6.99 -2.12 -7.91
C ASP A 62 6.99 -3.44 -7.09
N ILE A 63 6.13 -4.37 -7.51
CA ILE A 63 6.00 -5.68 -6.85
C ILE A 63 7.26 -6.53 -7.04
N GLU A 64 7.85 -6.53 -8.23
CA GLU A 64 9.03 -7.34 -8.54
C GLU A 64 10.22 -6.98 -7.63
N THR A 65 10.44 -5.69 -7.40
CA THR A 65 11.48 -5.19 -6.49
C THR A 65 11.18 -5.61 -5.05
N ALA A 66 9.91 -5.55 -4.62
CA ALA A 66 9.51 -5.97 -3.29
C ALA A 66 9.78 -7.47 -3.08
N GLU A 67 9.43 -8.33 -4.05
CA GLU A 67 9.66 -9.78 -4.01
C GLU A 67 11.15 -10.09 -3.87
N LYS A 68 12.01 -9.47 -4.69
CA LYS A 68 13.48 -9.64 -4.61
C LYS A 68 14.06 -9.25 -3.25
N ILE A 69 13.52 -8.21 -2.60
CA ILE A 69 13.96 -7.82 -1.25
C ILE A 69 13.52 -8.86 -0.23
N ILE A 70 12.28 -9.36 -0.34
CA ILE A 70 11.74 -10.38 0.58
C ILE A 70 12.57 -11.67 0.49
N GLU A 71 12.86 -12.16 -0.71
CA GLU A 71 13.67 -13.38 -0.92
C GLU A 71 15.07 -13.29 -0.30
N LYS A 72 15.70 -12.12 -0.37
CA LYS A 72 17.03 -11.88 0.21
C LYS A 72 17.06 -11.88 1.74
N ASN A 73 15.93 -11.62 2.41
CA ASN A 73 15.86 -11.44 3.86
C ASN A 73 15.20 -12.63 4.58
N ILE A 74 14.74 -13.65 3.85
CA ILE A 74 14.15 -14.87 4.40
C ILE A 74 15.15 -16.05 4.43
N ASN A 75 16.32 -15.90 3.81
CA ASN A 75 17.44 -16.86 3.88
C ASN A 75 18.40 -16.54 5.03
#